data_AF-A0A1U6HHB4-F1
#
_entry.id   AF-A0A1U6HHB4-F1
#
_cell.length_a   1.000
_cell.length_b   1.000
_cell.length_c   1.000
_cell.angle_alpha   90.00
_cell.angle_beta   90.00
_cell.angle_gamma   90.00
#
_symmetry.space_group_name_H-M   'P 1'
#
loop_
_entity.id
_entity.type
_entity.pdbx_description
1 polymer ?
#
loop_
_entity_poly.entity_id
_entity_poly.type
_entity_poly.pdbx_seq_one_letter_code
_entity_poly.pdbx_strand_id
1 'polypeptide(L)' 'MAQLMSNAPETVYTDSHRVSCDGASDIRANGAYKPAALGHPRVWMEIDEKGYVECGYCDRRFVLKGGPADRQAA' A
#
# COMPACT_ATOMS: atom_id res chain seq x y z
N MET A 1 17.93 -3.24 -24.53
CA MET A 1 18.49 -2.66 -23.29
C MET A 1 17.47 -1.67 -22.73
N ALA A 2 16.38 -2.18 -22.13
CA ALA A 2 15.33 -1.33 -21.56
C ALA A 2 15.14 -1.74 -20.11
N GLN A 3 15.80 -1.04 -19.21
CA GLN A 3 15.52 -1.11 -17.79
C GLN A 3 15.40 0.33 -17.29
N LEU A 4 14.50 0.53 -16.32
CA LEU A 4 14.21 1.77 -15.58
C LEU A 4 12.93 2.52 -15.99
N MET A 5 11.82 1.80 -16.15
CA MET A 5 10.55 2.27 -15.59
C MET A 5 10.28 1.43 -14.35
N SER A 6 10.78 1.89 -13.21
CA SER A 6 10.48 1.26 -11.92
C SER A 6 9.03 1.57 -11.55
N ASN A 7 8.08 0.81 -12.09
CA ASN A 7 6.70 0.75 -11.58
C ASN A 7 6.69 -0.12 -10.30
N ALA A 8 7.63 0.17 -9.40
CA ALA A 8 7.71 -0.52 -8.13
C ALA A 8 6.58 0.01 -7.26
N PRO A 9 5.67 -0.86 -6.78
CA PRO A 9 4.56 -0.42 -5.96
C PRO A 9 5.07 0.26 -4.69
N GLU A 10 4.36 1.29 -4.24
CA GLU A 10 4.61 1.94 -2.95
C GLU A 10 4.44 0.88 -1.84
N THR A 11 5.54 0.47 -1.19
CA THR A 11 5.52 -0.62 -0.23
C THR A 11 5.41 -0.09 1.21
N VAL A 12 4.42 -0.60 1.95
CA VAL A 12 4.14 -0.27 3.35
C VAL A 12 4.30 -1.53 4.19
N TYR A 13 5.11 -1.48 5.24
CA TYR A 13 5.32 -2.63 6.13
C TYR A 13 4.36 -2.59 7.33
N THR A 14 3.72 -3.71 7.62
CA THR A 14 2.75 -3.87 8.70
C THR A 14 3.12 -5.04 9.61
N ASP A 15 2.74 -4.94 10.88
CA ASP A 15 2.86 -6.02 11.87
C ASP A 15 1.58 -6.87 11.95
N SER A 16 0.54 -6.53 11.18
CA SER A 16 -0.78 -7.18 11.22
C SER A 16 -1.19 -7.70 9.84
N HIS A 17 -1.81 -8.89 9.82
CA HIS A 17 -2.37 -9.48 8.60
C HIS A 17 -3.58 -8.71 8.08
N ARG A 18 -4.36 -8.06 8.95
CA ARG A 18 -5.49 -7.24 8.56
C ARG A 18 -5.08 -5.78 8.51
N VAL A 19 -5.19 -5.17 7.34
CA VAL A 19 -4.75 -3.79 7.07
C VAL A 19 -5.87 -2.95 6.49
N SER A 20 -5.80 -1.64 6.70
CA SER A 20 -6.66 -0.67 6.03
C SER A 20 -5.83 0.22 5.11
N CYS A 21 -6.35 0.49 3.91
CA CYS A 21 -5.82 1.54 3.04
C CYS A 21 -6.82 2.68 2.99
N ASP A 22 -6.35 3.90 3.27
CA ASP A 22 -7.17 5.12 3.29
C ASP A 22 -6.96 5.99 2.03
N GLY A 23 -6.38 5.42 0.98
CA GLY A 23 -6.06 6.14 -0.25
C GLY A 23 -5.03 7.23 -0.01
N ALA A 24 -5.31 8.45 -0.49
CA ALA A 24 -4.37 9.55 -0.51
C ALA A 24 -4.42 10.43 0.76
N SER A 25 -4.63 9.86 1.95
CA SER A 25 -4.72 10.58 3.23
C SER A 25 -3.53 11.51 3.52
N ASP A 26 -2.36 11.19 2.98
CA ASP A 26 -1.12 11.95 3.18
C ASP A 26 -1.05 13.23 2.33
N ILE A 27 -1.97 13.40 1.37
CA ILE A 27 -2.08 14.64 0.58
C ILE A 27 -2.67 15.74 1.46
N ARG A 28 -2.04 16.92 1.47
CA ARG A 28 -2.53 18.06 2.24
C ARG A 28 -3.93 18.44 1.76
N ALA A 29 -4.91 18.41 2.67
CA ALA A 29 -6.21 18.97 2.39
C ALA A 29 -6.08 20.48 2.15
N ASN A 30 -6.78 20.98 1.13
CA ASN A 30 -7.13 22.39 1.04
C ASN A 30 -8.66 22.49 1.03
N GLY A 31 -9.23 23.69 1.20
CA GLY A 31 -10.68 23.87 1.22
C GLY A 31 -11.43 23.42 -0.05
N ALA A 32 -10.72 23.00 -1.10
CA ALA A 32 -11.29 22.55 -2.37
C ALA A 32 -11.41 21.02 -2.52
N TYR A 33 -10.62 20.21 -1.79
CA TYR A 33 -10.73 18.75 -1.89
C TYR A 33 -10.32 18.00 -0.61
N LYS A 34 -10.99 16.87 -0.37
CA LYS A 34 -10.59 15.90 0.66
C LYS A 34 -9.51 14.98 0.10
N PRO A 35 -8.43 14.67 0.84
CA PRO A 35 -7.33 13.84 0.34
C PRO A 35 -7.78 12.46 -0.15
N ALA A 36 -8.67 11.78 0.59
CA ALA A 36 -9.25 10.49 0.20
C ALA A 36 -10.04 10.52 -1.13
N ALA A 37 -10.51 11.69 -1.59
CA ALA A 37 -11.25 11.80 -2.85
C ALA A 37 -10.38 11.61 -4.11
N LEU A 38 -9.05 11.73 -3.99
CA LEU A 38 -8.11 11.54 -5.09
C LEU A 38 -7.59 10.09 -5.19
N GLY A 39 -7.83 9.27 -4.17
CA GLY A 39 -7.47 7.85 -4.16
C GLY A 39 -8.72 6.98 -4.12
N HIS A 40 -9.16 6.65 -2.90
CA HIS A 40 -10.38 5.87 -2.64
C HIS A 40 -10.82 6.02 -1.17
N PRO A 41 -12.08 5.65 -0.83
CA PRO A 41 -12.53 5.52 0.56
C PRO A 41 -11.75 4.43 1.31
N ARG A 42 -11.76 4.46 2.66
CA ARG A 42 -11.14 3.41 3.49
C ARG A 42 -11.62 2.02 3.07
N VAL A 43 -10.67 1.14 2.76
CA VAL A 43 -10.91 -0.28 2.51
C VAL A 43 -10.08 -1.14 3.45
N TRP A 44 -10.61 -2.31 3.79
CA TRP A 44 -9.93 -3.30 4.63
C TRP A 44 -9.54 -4.50 3.79
N MET A 45 -8.32 -4.98 4.00
CA MET A 45 -7.71 -6.06 3.22
C MET A 45 -7.00 -7.02 4.17
N GLU A 46 -6.81 -8.24 3.72
CA GLU A 46 -6.12 -9.29 4.46
C GLU A 46 -4.90 -9.75 3.68
N ILE A 47 -3.77 -9.86 4.37
CA ILE A 47 -2.51 -10.40 3.86
C ILE A 47 -2.60 -11.92 3.85
N ASP A 48 -2.43 -12.48 2.66
CA ASP A 48 -2.42 -13.93 2.43
C ASP A 48 -1.05 -14.55 2.72
N GLU A 49 -0.92 -15.85 2.43
CA GLU A 49 0.30 -16.64 2.66
C GLU A 49 1.52 -16.14 1.87
N LYS A 50 1.34 -15.30 0.84
CA LYS A 50 2.46 -14.66 0.14
C LYS A 50 3.14 -13.59 1.01
N GLY A 51 2.53 -13.20 2.12
CA GLY A 51 3.06 -12.21 3.05
C GLY A 51 2.84 -10.77 2.61
N TYR A 52 2.01 -10.53 1.59
CA TYR A 52 1.60 -9.18 1.21
C TYR A 52 0.18 -9.14 0.64
N VAL A 53 -0.41 -7.94 0.62
CA VAL A 53 -1.65 -7.64 -0.13
C VAL A 53 -1.50 -6.32 -0.87
N GLU A 54 -2.09 -6.22 -2.05
CA GLU A 54 -2.09 -4.99 -2.86
C GLU A 54 -3.45 -4.32 -2.77
N CYS A 55 -3.45 -2.99 -2.68
CA CYS A 55 -4.69 -2.24 -2.74
C CYS A 55 -5.27 -2.28 -4.16
N GLY A 56 -6.54 -2.63 -4.30
CA GLY A 56 -7.20 -2.64 -5.61
C GLY A 56 -7.44 -1.27 -6.24
N TYR A 57 -7.12 -0.19 -5.51
CA TYR A 57 -7.44 1.20 -5.91
C TYR A 57 -6.20 2.09 -6.04
N CYS A 58 -5.11 1.78 -5.34
CA CYS A 58 -3.84 2.49 -5.44
C CYS A 58 -2.69 1.51 -5.57
N ASP A 59 -1.50 1.98 -5.92
CA ASP A 59 -0.29 1.17 -6.10
C ASP A 59 0.39 0.77 -4.78
N ARG A 60 -0.31 0.90 -3.64
CA ARG A 60 0.21 0.50 -2.32
C ARG A 60 0.19 -1.00 -2.14
N ARG A 61 1.34 -1.55 -1.75
CA ARG A 61 1.52 -2.94 -1.33
C ARG A 61 1.82 -2.99 0.16
N PHE A 62 0.98 -3.70 0.92
CA PHE A 62 1.19 -3.92 2.35
C PHE A 62 1.91 -5.24 2.55
N VAL A 63 3.11 -5.20 3.13
CA VAL A 63 3.96 -6.37 3.38
C VAL A 63 4.00 -6.65 4.88
N LEU A 64 3.79 -7.91 5.27
CA LEU A 64 3.92 -8.34 6.66
C LEU A 64 5.40 -8.42 7.05
N LYS A 65 5.78 -7.71 8.11
CA LYS A 65 7.15 -7.74 8.65
C LYS A 65 7.51 -9.14 9.13
N GLY A 66 8.72 -9.61 8.79
CA GLY A 66 9.16 -10.98 9.05
C GLY A 66 8.39 -12.06 8.28
N GLY A 67 7.46 -11.66 7.40
CA GLY A 67 6.73 -12.56 6.52
C GLY A 67 7.53 -12.91 5.26
N PRO A 68 7.02 -13.85 4.44
CA PRO A 68 7.73 -14.36 3.26
C PRO A 68 8.01 -13.30 2.17
N ALA A 69 7.34 -12.15 2.21
CA ALA A 69 7.58 -11.03 1.29
C ALA A 69 8.46 -9.92 1.88
N ASP A 70 8.89 -10.03 3.14
CA ASP A 70 9.77 -9.05 3.77
C ASP A 70 11.22 -9.22 3.30
N ARG A 71 11.54 -8.60 2.17
CA ARG A 71 12.89 -8.62 1.58
C ARG A 71 13.91 -7.73 2.31
N GLN A 72 13.52 -7.05 3.38
CA GLN A 72 14.47 -6.31 4.24
C GLN A 72 15.04 -7.20 5.35
N ALA A 73 14.41 -8.35 5.63
CA ALA A 73 14.88 -9.32 6.61
C ALA A 73 15.95 -10.31 6.07
N ALA A 74 16.48 -10.05 4.86
CA ALA A 74 17.50 -10.88 4.20
C ALA A 74 18.91 -10.28 4.36
#